data_AF-A0A1S2NSY9-F1
#
_entry.id   AF-A0A1S2NSY9-F1
#
_cell.length_a   1.000
_cell.length_b   1.000
_cell.length_c   1.000
_cell.angle_alpha   90.00
_cell.angle_beta   90.00
_cell.angle_gamma   90.00
#
_symmetry.space_group_name_H-M   'P 1'
#
loop_
_entity.id
_entity.type
_entity.pdbx_description
1 polymer ?
#
loop_
_entity_poly.entity_id
_entity_poly.type
_entity_poly.pdbx_seq_one_letter_code
_entity_poly.pdbx_strand_id
1 'polypeptide(L)'
;MTTPNDVAFRLPRSRRSVPRARALLHAVLGDWGVGQEVVDNAELVLSELVTNALRVPVPGGRQVGVWIARSLENGLLRLEVSDAGGGRPEVREPGEDETCGRGLLLVEALADRWGYEERAGGIGKTVFAELKAPCLLAVPVAREVAAVLVRTGQQVRVWGEWRTVLGVRNEQYASAGPAVVLTLDEGLALRVHAAEPLAVRGGEGAR
;
A
#
# COMPACT_ATOMS: atom_id res chain seq x y z
N MET A 1 -5.37 -18.45 3.99
CA MET A 1 -4.65 -17.63 5.00
C MET A 1 -4.37 -16.29 4.35
N THR A 2 -4.89 -15.19 4.87
CA THR A 2 -4.63 -13.84 4.32
C THR A 2 -3.19 -13.48 4.65
N THR A 3 -2.33 -13.25 3.64
CA THR A 3 -0.96 -12.76 3.88
C THR A 3 -1.04 -11.34 4.44
N PRO A 4 -0.22 -10.99 5.45
CA PRO A 4 -0.18 -9.63 5.97
C PRO A 4 0.16 -8.65 4.85
N ASN A 5 -0.38 -7.43 4.95
CA ASN A 5 -0.12 -6.37 3.97
C ASN A 5 1.24 -5.71 4.19
N ASP A 6 1.94 -6.07 5.25
CA ASP A 6 3.24 -5.53 5.58
C ASP A 6 4.16 -6.55 6.25
N VAL A 7 5.47 -6.34 6.09
CA VAL A 7 6.52 -7.19 6.65
C VAL A 7 7.64 -6.29 7.15
N ALA A 8 8.11 -6.54 8.38
CA ALA A 8 9.24 -5.85 8.97
C ALA A 8 10.38 -6.83 9.30
N PHE A 9 11.63 -6.41 9.07
CA PHE A 9 12.80 -7.14 9.53
C PHE A 9 13.96 -6.21 9.85
N ARG A 10 14.96 -6.76 10.58
CA ARG A 10 16.18 -6.03 10.95
C ARG A 10 17.41 -6.68 10.34
N LEU A 11 18.34 -5.83 9.94
CA LEU A 11 19.59 -6.19 9.30
C LEU A 11 20.77 -5.73 10.15
N PRO A 12 21.79 -6.59 10.37
CA PRO A 12 23.07 -6.15 10.92
C PRO A 12 23.72 -5.07 10.05
N ARG A 13 24.58 -4.23 10.63
CA ARG A 13 25.31 -3.19 9.88
C ARG A 13 26.52 -3.78 9.15
N SER A 14 26.25 -4.53 8.08
CA SER A 14 27.25 -5.18 7.24
C SER A 14 26.89 -5.04 5.77
N ARG A 15 27.88 -4.96 4.88
CA ARG A 15 27.65 -4.96 3.43
C ARG A 15 26.91 -6.22 2.94
N ARG A 16 27.01 -7.34 3.66
CA ARG A 16 26.24 -8.57 3.39
C ARG A 16 24.73 -8.41 3.61
N SER A 17 24.29 -7.34 4.27
CA SER A 17 22.88 -7.06 4.49
C SER A 17 22.16 -6.57 3.24
N VAL A 18 22.87 -5.99 2.27
CA VAL A 18 22.25 -5.55 1.01
C VAL A 18 21.72 -6.74 0.19
N PRO A 19 22.51 -7.77 -0.17
CA PRO A 19 21.98 -8.94 -0.85
C PRO A 19 20.94 -9.70 -0.02
N ARG A 20 21.04 -9.68 1.33
CA ARG A 20 20.01 -10.26 2.20
C ARG A 20 18.70 -9.50 2.13
N ALA A 21 18.73 -8.16 2.10
CA ALA A 21 17.54 -7.32 1.95
C ALA A 21 16.83 -7.64 0.64
N ARG A 22 17.59 -7.77 -0.46
CA ARG A 22 17.06 -8.18 -1.76
C ARG A 22 16.38 -9.55 -1.69
N ALA A 23 17.06 -10.56 -1.16
CA ALA A 23 16.48 -11.91 -1.07
C ALA A 23 15.16 -11.93 -0.27
N LEU A 24 15.07 -11.15 0.82
CA LEU A 24 13.84 -11.01 1.60
C LEU A 24 12.76 -10.24 0.83
N LEU A 25 13.12 -9.17 0.12
CA LEU A 25 12.20 -8.43 -0.74
C LEU A 25 11.59 -9.37 -1.80
N HIS A 26 12.43 -10.12 -2.53
CA HIS A 26 11.99 -11.08 -3.53
C HIS A 26 11.01 -12.11 -2.97
N ALA A 27 11.29 -12.65 -1.78
CA ALA A 27 10.38 -13.59 -1.12
C ALA A 27 9.02 -12.93 -0.81
N VAL A 28 9.02 -11.72 -0.21
CA VAL A 28 7.80 -10.99 0.13
C VAL A 28 6.99 -10.63 -1.12
N LEU A 29 7.63 -10.09 -2.15
CA LEU A 29 6.96 -9.68 -3.38
C LEU A 29 6.47 -10.87 -4.20
N GLY A 30 7.20 -11.98 -4.17
CA GLY A 30 6.77 -13.26 -4.76
C GLY A 30 5.50 -13.80 -4.08
N ASP A 31 5.48 -13.82 -2.74
CA ASP A 31 4.30 -14.22 -1.96
C ASP A 31 3.09 -13.29 -2.21
N TRP A 32 3.34 -12.02 -2.52
CA TRP A 32 2.30 -11.05 -2.86
C TRP A 32 1.88 -11.04 -4.32
N GLY A 33 2.54 -11.82 -5.20
CA GLY A 33 2.23 -11.90 -6.62
C GLY A 33 2.52 -10.61 -7.40
N VAL A 34 3.53 -9.84 -6.96
CA VAL A 34 3.90 -8.57 -7.60
C VAL A 34 4.59 -8.83 -8.94
N GLY A 35 4.27 -8.02 -9.96
CA GLY A 35 4.84 -8.14 -11.31
C GLY A 35 6.33 -7.83 -11.35
N GLN A 36 7.06 -8.51 -12.25
CA GLN A 36 8.53 -8.50 -12.30
C GLN A 36 9.15 -7.10 -12.42
N GLU A 37 8.59 -6.22 -13.25
CA GLU A 37 9.11 -4.85 -13.42
C GLU A 37 9.11 -4.06 -12.10
N VAL A 38 8.05 -4.21 -11.30
CA VAL A 38 7.96 -3.58 -9.97
C VAL A 38 8.98 -4.20 -9.01
N VAL A 39 9.19 -5.51 -9.10
CA VAL A 39 10.19 -6.23 -8.30
C VAL A 39 11.60 -5.70 -8.60
N ASP A 40 11.95 -5.54 -9.87
CA ASP A 40 13.27 -5.06 -10.30
C ASP A 40 13.52 -3.61 -9.81
N ASN A 41 12.53 -2.73 -9.95
CA ASN A 41 12.62 -1.36 -9.44
C ASN A 41 12.71 -1.31 -7.90
N ALA A 42 11.90 -2.11 -7.21
CA ALA A 42 11.92 -2.21 -5.76
C ALA A 42 13.26 -2.74 -5.24
N GLU A 43 13.89 -3.68 -5.94
CA GLU A 43 15.21 -4.22 -5.61
C GLU A 43 16.28 -3.13 -5.62
N LEU A 44 16.30 -2.31 -6.68
CA LEU A 44 17.26 -1.22 -6.83
C LEU A 44 17.05 -0.17 -5.75
N VAL A 45 15.81 0.28 -5.56
CA VAL A 45 15.44 1.26 -4.52
C VAL A 45 15.83 0.75 -3.13
N LEU A 46 15.45 -0.47 -2.76
CA LEU A 46 15.78 -1.01 -1.45
C LEU A 46 17.29 -1.16 -1.27
N SER A 47 18.02 -1.56 -2.31
CA SER A 47 19.48 -1.69 -2.27
C SER A 47 20.15 -0.35 -1.97
N GLU A 48 19.69 0.73 -2.61
CA GLU A 48 20.22 2.08 -2.38
C GLU A 48 19.86 2.60 -0.98
N LEU A 49 18.61 2.44 -0.54
CA LEU A 49 18.18 2.86 0.79
C LEU A 49 18.94 2.14 1.90
N VAL A 50 19.09 0.80 1.80
CA VAL A 50 19.88 0.01 2.76
C VAL A 50 21.36 0.40 2.70
N THR A 51 21.92 0.61 1.51
CA THR A 51 23.33 1.03 1.37
C THR A 51 23.57 2.38 2.02
N ASN A 52 22.66 3.34 1.84
CA ASN A 52 22.73 4.65 2.49
C ASN A 52 22.62 4.52 4.01
N ALA A 53 21.65 3.75 4.49
CA ALA A 53 21.47 3.49 5.92
C ALA A 53 22.70 2.84 6.57
N LEU A 54 23.45 2.00 5.84
CA LEU A 54 24.69 1.36 6.30
C LEU A 54 25.89 2.32 6.36
N ARG A 55 25.91 3.39 5.55
CA ARG A 55 27.01 4.37 5.51
C ARG A 55 26.98 5.39 6.64
N VAL A 56 25.79 5.71 7.15
CA VAL A 56 25.63 6.71 8.21
C VAL A 56 26.28 6.23 9.52
N PRO A 57 27.12 7.02 10.21
CA PRO A 57 27.62 6.68 11.54
C PRO A 57 26.51 6.58 12.58
N VAL A 58 26.56 5.56 13.44
CA VAL A 58 25.56 5.32 14.50
C VAL A 58 26.23 4.77 15.77
N PRO A 59 25.59 4.88 16.94
CA PRO A 59 26.06 4.19 18.14
C PRO A 59 26.21 2.67 17.93
N GLY A 60 27.10 2.04 18.71
CA GLY A 60 27.32 0.59 18.66
C GLY A 60 26.03 -0.22 18.90
N GLY A 61 25.96 -1.42 18.31
CA GLY A 61 24.84 -2.35 18.48
C GLY A 61 23.55 -1.98 17.74
N ARG A 62 23.53 -0.87 16.98
CA ARG A 62 22.35 -0.48 16.18
C ARG A 62 22.25 -1.31 14.89
N GLN A 63 21.01 -1.56 14.47
CA GLN A 63 20.67 -2.31 13.25
C GLN A 63 19.94 -1.39 12.26
N VAL A 64 19.87 -1.81 11.00
CA VAL A 64 19.00 -1.20 9.98
C VAL A 64 17.64 -1.89 10.04
N GLY A 65 16.57 -1.12 10.20
CA GLY A 65 15.19 -1.63 10.09
C GLY A 65 14.73 -1.51 8.64
N VAL A 66 14.00 -2.51 8.16
CA VAL A 66 13.32 -2.49 6.87
C VAL A 66 11.85 -2.81 7.10
N TRP A 67 10.96 -2.04 6.49
CA TRP A 67 9.54 -2.30 6.44
C TRP A 67 9.08 -2.23 4.99
N ILE A 68 8.29 -3.22 4.58
CA ILE A 68 7.74 -3.36 3.23
C ILE A 68 6.24 -3.44 3.42
N ALA A 69 5.48 -2.57 2.76
CA ALA A 69 4.03 -2.56 2.84
C ALA A 69 3.41 -2.46 1.46
N ARG A 70 2.33 -3.20 1.22
CA ARG A 70 1.48 -3.05 0.05
C ARG A 70 0.18 -2.39 0.43
N SER A 71 -0.31 -1.53 -0.45
CA SER A 71 -1.65 -0.99 -0.37
C SER A 71 -2.47 -1.47 -1.55
N LEU A 72 -3.49 -2.27 -1.24
CA LEU A 72 -4.37 -2.87 -2.24
C LEU A 72 -5.40 -1.86 -2.78
N GLU A 73 -5.64 -0.77 -2.07
CA GLU A 73 -6.61 0.26 -2.46
C GLU A 73 -6.07 1.16 -3.56
N ASN A 74 -4.80 1.55 -3.46
CA ASN A 74 -4.16 2.51 -4.38
C ASN A 74 -3.07 1.86 -5.25
N GLY A 75 -2.80 0.56 -5.09
CA GLY A 75 -1.82 -0.17 -5.89
C GLY A 75 -0.41 0.37 -5.67
N LEU A 76 -0.03 0.62 -4.41
CA LEU A 76 1.29 1.12 -4.05
C LEU A 76 2.09 0.07 -3.28
N LEU A 77 3.39 0.03 -3.56
CA LEU A 77 4.39 -0.66 -2.76
C LEU A 77 5.23 0.38 -2.03
N ARG A 78 5.21 0.35 -0.69
CA ARG A 78 6.00 1.24 0.16
C ARG A 78 7.18 0.48 0.76
N LEU A 79 8.36 1.05 0.62
CA LEU A 79 9.62 0.57 1.17
C LEU A 79 10.13 1.60 2.18
N GLU A 80 10.39 1.18 3.40
CA GLU A 80 10.98 2.03 4.44
C GLU A 80 12.26 1.41 4.97
N VAL A 81 13.27 2.26 5.15
CA VAL A 81 14.54 1.89 5.76
C VAL A 81 14.87 2.85 6.89
N SER A 82 14.98 2.32 8.10
CA SER A 82 15.31 3.09 9.30
C SER A 82 16.73 2.84 9.77
N ASP A 83 17.46 3.91 10.06
CA ASP A 83 18.75 3.87 10.75
C ASP A 83 18.70 4.64 12.08
N ALA A 84 19.82 4.66 12.81
CA ALA A 84 19.95 5.33 14.12
C ALA A 84 20.90 6.53 14.05
N GLY A 85 21.16 7.04 12.85
CA GLY A 85 22.10 8.11 12.58
C GLY A 85 21.39 9.42 12.29
N GLY A 86 22.01 10.52 12.71
CA GLY A 86 21.50 11.86 12.43
C GLY A 86 21.64 12.28 10.96
N GLY A 87 21.35 13.55 10.71
CA GLY A 87 21.40 14.14 9.37
C GLY A 87 20.20 13.80 8.51
N ARG A 88 20.16 14.38 7.32
CA ARG A 88 19.09 14.21 6.33
C ARG A 88 19.65 13.46 5.11
N PRO A 89 18.85 12.66 4.40
CA PRO A 89 19.26 12.14 3.10
C PRO A 89 19.45 13.32 2.14
N GLU A 90 20.63 13.47 1.56
CA GLU A 90 20.93 14.53 0.59
C GLU A 90 21.03 13.94 -0.81
N VAL A 91 20.18 14.41 -1.71
CA VAL A 91 20.33 14.17 -3.15
C VAL A 91 21.53 15.00 -3.60
N ARG A 92 22.62 14.34 -3.99
CA ARG A 92 23.79 15.02 -4.53
C ARG A 92 23.98 14.62 -5.99
N GLU A 93 24.15 15.60 -6.87
CA GLU A 93 24.70 15.35 -8.20
C GLU A 93 26.18 14.98 -8.04
N PRO A 94 26.59 13.75 -8.40
CA PRO A 94 28.01 13.41 -8.40
C PRO A 94 28.73 14.21 -9.47
N GLY A 95 29.96 14.62 -9.21
CA GLY A 95 30.86 15.11 -10.26
C GLY A 95 31.10 14.05 -11.34
N GLU A 96 31.58 14.46 -12.52
CA GLU A 96 31.72 13.60 -13.71
C GLU A 96 32.52 12.30 -13.44
N ASP A 97 33.48 12.35 -12.51
CA ASP A 97 34.35 11.22 -12.12
C ASP A 97 33.93 10.49 -10.82
N GLU A 98 32.85 10.91 -10.16
CA GLU A 98 32.43 10.31 -8.90
C GLU A 98 31.47 9.13 -9.11
N THR A 99 31.93 7.93 -8.74
CA THR A 99 31.11 6.71 -8.76
C THR A 99 30.14 6.58 -7.57
N CYS A 100 30.15 7.54 -6.64
CA CYS A 100 29.31 7.54 -5.43
C CYS A 100 28.43 8.81 -5.37
N GLY A 101 27.17 8.67 -4.95
CA GLY A 101 26.22 9.79 -4.81
C GLY A 101 24.96 9.68 -5.67
N ARG A 102 24.93 8.75 -6.65
CA ARG A 102 23.76 8.51 -7.52
C ARG A 102 22.59 7.79 -6.85
N GLY A 103 22.78 7.28 -5.63
CA GLY A 103 21.81 6.38 -4.98
C GLY A 103 20.43 7.00 -4.81
N LEU A 104 20.35 8.25 -4.31
CA LEU A 104 19.06 8.93 -4.18
C LEU A 104 18.54 9.49 -5.51
N LEU A 105 19.40 9.75 -6.51
CA LEU A 105 18.95 10.07 -7.86
C LEU A 105 18.20 8.89 -8.50
N LEU A 106 18.66 7.66 -8.25
CA LEU A 106 17.96 6.45 -8.68
C LEU A 106 16.63 6.29 -7.95
N VAL A 107 16.59 6.57 -6.63
CA VAL A 107 15.33 6.54 -5.87
C VAL A 107 14.36 7.60 -6.39
N GLU A 108 14.82 8.83 -6.62
CA GLU A 108 14.02 9.93 -7.21
C GLU A 108 13.44 9.54 -8.58
N ALA A 109 14.24 8.89 -9.43
CA ALA A 109 13.81 8.51 -10.78
C ALA A 109 12.80 7.36 -10.80
N LEU A 110 12.85 6.44 -9.82
CA LEU A 110 12.01 5.24 -9.79
C LEU A 110 10.78 5.37 -8.89
N ALA A 111 10.86 6.20 -7.85
CA ALA A 111 9.77 6.37 -6.90
C ALA A 111 8.69 7.31 -7.44
N ASP A 112 7.43 6.94 -7.21
CA ASP A 112 6.29 7.87 -7.37
C ASP A 112 6.35 8.97 -6.32
N ARG A 113 6.79 8.61 -5.11
CA ARG A 113 7.06 9.52 -4.01
C ARG A 113 8.12 8.94 -3.11
N TRP A 114 9.00 9.77 -2.59
CA TRP A 114 9.95 9.37 -1.54
C TRP A 114 10.17 10.52 -0.57
N GLY A 115 10.78 10.22 0.56
CA GLY A 115 11.10 11.23 1.57
C GLY A 115 11.75 10.62 2.79
N TYR A 116 11.82 11.40 3.86
CA TYR A 116 12.30 10.91 5.14
C TYR A 116 11.56 11.55 6.31
N GLU A 117 11.54 10.83 7.43
CA GLU A 117 10.94 11.24 8.68
C GLU A 117 11.91 10.94 9.83
N GLU A 118 11.90 11.78 10.86
CA GLU A 118 12.60 11.45 12.11
C GLU A 118 11.89 10.30 12.81
N ARG A 119 12.65 9.41 13.47
CA ARG A 119 12.03 8.27 14.15
C ARG A 119 11.24 8.73 15.37
N ALA A 120 9.95 8.38 15.42
CA ALA A 120 9.14 8.58 16.60
C ALA A 120 9.77 7.87 17.82
N GLY A 121 10.06 8.63 18.88
CA GLY A 121 10.52 8.09 20.16
C GLY A 121 12.00 7.66 20.22
N GLY A 122 12.87 8.14 19.32
CA GLY A 122 14.30 7.82 19.43
C GLY A 122 15.20 8.52 18.41
N ILE A 123 16.48 8.12 18.41
CA ILE A 123 17.48 8.63 17.48
C ILE A 123 17.34 8.02 16.09
N GLY A 124 17.61 8.83 15.07
CA GLY A 124 17.70 8.41 13.68
C GLY A 124 16.51 8.81 12.84
N LYS A 125 16.46 8.24 11.64
CA LYS A 125 15.49 8.57 10.61
C LYS A 125 14.98 7.32 9.92
N THR A 126 13.84 7.47 9.26
CA THR A 126 13.29 6.51 8.30
C THR A 126 13.27 7.20 6.94
N VAL A 127 13.90 6.59 5.95
CA VAL A 127 13.77 7.00 4.54
C VAL A 127 12.75 6.07 3.90
N PHE A 128 11.80 6.62 3.16
CA PHE A 128 10.76 5.86 2.51
C PHE A 128 10.72 6.14 1.01
N ALA A 129 10.27 5.15 0.24
CA ALA A 129 9.93 5.27 -1.17
C ALA A 129 8.64 4.51 -1.48
N GLU A 130 7.78 5.10 -2.29
CA GLU A 130 6.51 4.56 -2.78
C GLU A 130 6.63 4.32 -4.28
N LEU A 131 6.35 3.08 -4.70
CA LEU A 131 6.38 2.65 -6.09
C LEU A 131 4.96 2.34 -6.56
N LYS A 132 4.63 2.74 -7.79
CA LYS A 132 3.41 2.26 -8.44
C LYS A 132 3.52 0.76 -8.66
N ALA A 133 2.49 0.05 -8.22
CA ALA A 133 2.36 -1.39 -8.37
C ALA A 133 0.90 -1.73 -8.72
N PRO A 134 0.42 -1.43 -9.94
CA PRO A 134 -0.98 -1.62 -10.32
C PRO A 134 -1.47 -3.07 -10.17
N CYS A 135 -0.57 -4.05 -10.27
CA CYS A 135 -0.85 -5.47 -10.02
C CYS A 135 -1.32 -5.76 -8.58
N LEU A 136 -1.06 -4.86 -7.63
CA LEU A 136 -1.52 -4.97 -6.24
C LEU A 136 -2.94 -4.43 -6.04
N LEU A 137 -3.56 -3.77 -7.03
CA LEU A 137 -4.92 -3.29 -6.87
C LEU A 137 -5.85 -4.46 -6.58
N ALA A 138 -6.48 -4.45 -5.41
CA ALA A 138 -7.60 -5.34 -5.16
C ALA A 138 -8.72 -4.92 -6.10
N VAL A 139 -9.02 -5.74 -7.09
CA VAL A 139 -10.33 -5.69 -7.74
C VAL A 139 -11.32 -6.05 -6.62
N PRO A 140 -12.19 -5.14 -6.16
CA PRO A 140 -13.04 -5.46 -5.04
C PRO A 140 -13.98 -6.56 -5.52
N VAL A 141 -13.82 -7.77 -4.96
CA VAL A 141 -14.57 -8.95 -5.38
C VAL A 141 -16.04 -8.64 -5.16
N ALA A 142 -16.79 -8.60 -6.26
CA ALA A 142 -18.23 -8.48 -6.20
C ALA A 142 -18.78 -9.73 -5.50
N ARG A 143 -19.50 -9.53 -4.40
CA ARG A 143 -20.28 -10.58 -3.76
C ARG A 143 -21.75 -10.32 -3.99
N GLU A 144 -22.53 -11.37 -4.23
CA GLU A 144 -23.97 -11.25 -4.21
C GLU A 144 -24.47 -11.21 -2.76
N VAL A 145 -25.23 -10.17 -2.45
CA VAL A 145 -25.79 -9.91 -1.12
C VAL A 145 -27.24 -9.47 -1.30
N ALA A 146 -28.15 -10.00 -0.48
CA ALA A 146 -29.54 -9.54 -0.47
C ALA A 146 -29.61 -8.02 -0.21
N ALA A 147 -30.46 -7.30 -0.94
CA ALA A 147 -30.56 -5.84 -0.89
C ALA A 147 -30.72 -5.29 0.54
N VAL A 148 -31.40 -6.01 1.43
CA VAL A 148 -31.60 -5.63 2.84
C VAL A 148 -30.32 -5.58 3.67
N LEU A 149 -29.25 -6.26 3.22
CA LEU A 149 -27.97 -6.31 3.91
C LEU A 149 -26.97 -5.25 3.41
N VAL A 150 -27.33 -4.49 2.37
CA VAL A 150 -26.52 -3.40 1.84
C VAL A 150 -26.40 -2.26 2.86
N ARG A 151 -25.22 -1.68 2.98
CA ARG A 151 -24.90 -0.58 3.91
C ARG A 151 -24.39 0.65 3.16
N THR A 152 -24.59 1.83 3.76
CA THR A 152 -23.96 3.07 3.30
C THR A 152 -22.44 2.91 3.20
N GLY A 153 -21.84 3.50 2.16
CA GLY A 153 -20.41 3.40 1.85
C GLY A 153 -20.03 2.16 1.03
N GLN A 154 -20.91 1.17 0.89
CA GLN A 154 -20.70 0.07 -0.05
C GLN A 154 -20.97 0.52 -1.48
N GLN A 155 -20.40 -0.18 -2.45
CA GLN A 155 -20.75 -0.02 -3.87
C GLN A 155 -21.64 -1.16 -4.32
N VAL A 156 -22.71 -0.83 -5.05
CA VAL A 156 -23.62 -1.78 -5.69
C VAL A 156 -23.50 -1.67 -7.20
N ARG A 157 -23.64 -2.79 -7.93
CA ARG A 157 -23.66 -2.75 -9.39
C ARG A 157 -25.08 -2.49 -9.90
N VAL A 158 -25.27 -1.37 -10.60
CA VAL A 158 -26.54 -0.90 -11.14
C VAL A 158 -26.35 -0.57 -12.61
N TRP A 159 -27.13 -1.23 -13.48
CA TRP A 159 -27.01 -1.10 -14.95
C TRP A 159 -25.58 -1.27 -15.49
N GLY A 160 -24.82 -2.20 -14.89
CA GLY A 160 -23.45 -2.48 -15.31
C GLY A 160 -22.38 -1.61 -14.62
N GLU A 161 -22.76 -0.49 -14.03
CA GLU A 161 -21.88 0.47 -13.35
C GLU A 161 -21.85 0.27 -11.84
N TRP A 162 -20.71 0.59 -11.22
CA TRP A 162 -20.61 0.59 -9.75
C TRP A 162 -21.04 1.94 -9.20
N ARG A 163 -21.99 1.92 -8.27
CA ARG A 163 -22.57 3.11 -7.65
C ARG A 163 -22.41 3.05 -6.14
N THR A 164 -22.02 4.16 -5.54
CA THR A 164 -21.79 4.25 -4.09
C THR A 164 -23.11 4.46 -3.37
N VAL A 165 -23.41 3.64 -2.36
CA VAL A 165 -24.61 3.77 -1.54
C VAL A 165 -24.41 4.90 -0.53
N LEU A 166 -25.14 5.99 -0.69
CA LEU A 166 -25.16 7.14 0.21
C LEU A 166 -26.21 7.01 1.32
N GLY A 167 -27.23 6.19 1.12
CA GLY A 167 -28.26 5.93 2.14
C GLY A 167 -29.06 4.67 1.85
N VAL A 168 -29.59 4.05 2.91
CA VAL A 168 -30.42 2.84 2.83
C VAL A 168 -31.69 3.07 3.63
N ARG A 169 -32.84 2.84 3.02
CA ARG A 169 -34.15 2.93 3.67
C ARG A 169 -34.95 1.66 3.41
N ASN A 170 -35.52 1.09 4.47
CA ASN A 170 -36.44 -0.03 4.37
C ASN A 170 -37.87 0.48 4.20
N GLU A 171 -38.60 -0.09 3.25
CA GLU A 171 -40.01 0.18 3.01
C GLU A 171 -40.81 -1.12 3.12
N GLN A 172 -41.98 -1.07 3.73
CA GLN A 172 -42.90 -2.21 3.81
C GLN A 172 -44.25 -1.79 3.24
N TYR A 173 -44.72 -2.53 2.25
CA TYR A 173 -46.04 -2.34 1.67
C TYR A 173 -46.86 -3.62 1.84
N ALA A 174 -48.10 -3.47 2.29
CA ALA A 174 -49.01 -4.57 2.54
C ALA A 174 -49.24 -5.48 1.32
N SER A 175 -49.05 -4.96 0.10
CA SER A 175 -49.29 -5.68 -1.16
C SER A 175 -48.03 -6.13 -1.92
N ALA A 176 -46.84 -5.61 -1.58
CA ALA A 176 -45.64 -5.78 -2.41
C ALA A 176 -44.43 -6.38 -1.65
N GLY A 177 -44.60 -6.73 -0.37
CA GLY A 177 -43.52 -7.26 0.46
C GLY A 177 -42.52 -6.20 0.90
N PRO A 178 -41.42 -6.62 1.57
CA PRO A 178 -40.38 -5.71 2.02
C PRO A 178 -39.52 -5.25 0.84
N ALA A 179 -39.30 -3.94 0.75
CA ALA A 179 -38.45 -3.30 -0.24
C ALA A 179 -37.34 -2.50 0.43
N VAL A 180 -36.26 -2.29 -0.31
CA VAL A 180 -35.14 -1.44 0.09
C VAL A 180 -34.97 -0.36 -0.95
N VAL A 181 -34.84 0.88 -0.49
CA VAL A 181 -34.52 2.05 -1.31
C VAL A 181 -33.09 2.46 -0.99
N LEU A 182 -32.20 2.30 -1.97
CA LEU A 182 -30.82 2.74 -1.92
C LEU A 182 -30.72 4.13 -2.55
N THR A 183 -30.28 5.12 -1.79
CA THR A 183 -29.80 6.39 -2.36
C THR A 183 -28.36 6.16 -2.81
N LEU A 184 -28.07 6.45 -4.07
CA LEU A 184 -26.76 6.27 -4.69
C LEU A 184 -26.11 7.63 -4.96
N ASP A 185 -24.84 7.62 -5.32
CA ASP A 185 -24.15 8.77 -5.90
C ASP A 185 -24.88 9.29 -7.15
N GLU A 186 -24.60 10.55 -7.52
CA GLU A 186 -25.29 11.26 -8.61
C GLU A 186 -26.81 11.46 -8.40
N GLY A 187 -27.30 11.32 -7.16
CA GLY A 187 -28.70 11.57 -6.81
C GLY A 187 -29.66 10.46 -7.27
N LEU A 188 -29.14 9.30 -7.64
CA LEU A 188 -29.92 8.18 -8.12
C LEU A 188 -30.58 7.42 -6.96
N ALA A 189 -31.80 6.94 -7.14
CA ALA A 189 -32.48 6.10 -6.15
C ALA A 189 -32.84 4.76 -6.78
N LEU A 190 -32.33 3.67 -6.20
CA LEU A 190 -32.64 2.31 -6.63
C LEU A 190 -33.60 1.67 -5.63
N ARG A 191 -34.80 1.32 -6.11
CA ARG A 191 -35.79 0.56 -5.34
C ARG A 191 -35.75 -0.90 -5.77
N VAL A 192 -35.54 -1.80 -4.83
CA VAL A 192 -35.44 -3.25 -5.06
C VAL A 192 -36.18 -4.02 -3.97
N HIS A 193 -36.57 -5.26 -4.28
CA HIS A 193 -37.11 -6.16 -3.26
C HIS A 193 -36.03 -6.50 -2.23
N ALA A 194 -36.39 -6.64 -0.95
CA ALA A 194 -35.41 -6.81 0.14
C ALA A 194 -34.51 -8.04 -0.03
N ALA A 195 -35.03 -9.10 -0.66
CA ALA A 195 -34.30 -10.33 -0.94
C ALA A 195 -33.56 -10.33 -2.30
N GLU A 196 -33.69 -9.26 -3.10
CA GLU A 196 -33.05 -9.17 -4.41
C GLU A 196 -31.52 -9.26 -4.25
N PRO A 197 -30.84 -10.21 -4.92
CA PRO A 197 -29.39 -10.30 -4.86
C PRO A 197 -28.77 -9.13 -5.64
N LEU A 198 -27.95 -8.34 -4.97
CA LEU A 198 -27.15 -7.27 -5.58
C LEU A 198 -25.68 -7.65 -5.55
N ALA A 199 -24.97 -7.38 -6.63
CA ALA A 199 -23.52 -7.41 -6.63
C ALA A 199 -23.02 -6.22 -5.80
N VAL A 200 -22.43 -6.50 -4.64
CA VAL A 200 -21.90 -5.54 -3.68
C VAL A 200 -20.38 -5.68 -3.60
N ARG A 201 -19.67 -4.57 -3.51
CA ARG A 201 -18.24 -4.55 -3.23
C ARG A 201 -17.87 -3.39 -2.30
N GLY A 202 -16.75 -3.55 -1.60
CA GLY A 202 -16.31 -2.57 -0.61
C GLY A 202 -17.12 -2.60 0.69
N GLY A 203 -16.52 -2.09 1.76
CA GLY A 203 -17.10 -2.02 3.10
C GLY A 203 -16.41 -2.92 4.13
N GLU A 204 -15.19 -2.54 4.52
CA GLU A 204 -14.69 -2.64 5.89
C GLU A 204 -13.82 -1.40 6.15
N GLY A 205 -14.26 -0.51 7.04
CA GLY A 205 -13.60 0.77 7.28
C GLY A 205 -14.38 1.69 8.22
N ALA A 206 -14.81 1.17 9.37
CA ALA A 206 -15.13 2.00 10.53
C ALA A 206 -14.76 1.19 11.78
N ARG A 207 -13.54 1.39 12.27
CA ARG A 207 -13.26 1.31 13.70
C ARG A 207 -13.10 2.73 14.20
#